data_AF-A0A850AAZ3-F1
#
_entry.id   AF-A0A850AAZ3-F1
#
_cell.length_a   1.000
_cell.length_b   1.000
_cell.length_c   1.000
_cell.angle_alpha   90.00
_cell.angle_beta   90.00
_cell.angle_gamma   90.00
#
_symmetry.space_group_name_H-M   'P 1'
#
loop_
_entity.id
_entity.type
_entity.pdbx_description
1 polymer ?
#
loop_
_entity_poly.entity_id
_entity_poly.type
_entity_poly.pdbx_seq_one_letter_code
_entity_poly.pdbx_strand_id
1 'polypeptide(L)'
;MAGQNISPDYTAVQDFNRQPPASRYEIDLEKVRQAWQCRADSLLDLFCTRTAFHGAEPVIAPTHTLGLREQDIRLIAFDNPGAEDPEADESNQPDIARFIAPGEFAVAIRYRYRNNSRDALDEIKLRCFHSQVAIGVEKRGEAGVISLANPQRFFRKRNRRRTPRGLFGSPAHVLIFLKPVFPGRLEAVQIRRYVDNITAWTAIANTFSVFPRRDFNGKDPLTTTDPEKITTMGEQLLKALLEEKTASDWLRRPENRVYCGELIHLGLNLGLYHPLSRAHLGEEKYAAVKSRLAGPGALSENPNHYIRQMKLTLAAEELEPIDRACDFSGEHLSPEPYFDARLAVQPFTLADMLEVFVQMTVPREEMGEKVAPLQVQLLEKIKSEFFKAAGNGEMPPEDPNRAQIELFYQKLISVVGREYGDYQEFIARVAPFIRAAREFPEQFKALNAFMPPHCFLARAREYLQGKPRQGILGWQYLGHGLHRSLLKPRE
;
A
#
# COMPACT_ATOMS: atom_id res chain seq x y z
N MET A 1 0.49 9.27 35.10
CA MET A 1 -0.27 8.52 34.09
C MET A 1 -0.27 7.06 34.53
N ALA A 2 -1.43 6.49 34.84
CA ALA A 2 -1.56 5.08 35.19
C ALA A 2 -1.15 4.21 33.99
N GLY A 3 -0.46 3.09 34.23
CA GLY A 3 -0.02 2.18 33.18
C GLY A 3 -1.20 1.71 32.32
N GLN A 4 -1.03 1.73 31.00
CA GLN A 4 -2.04 1.15 30.10
C GLN A 4 -2.07 -0.36 30.32
N ASN A 5 -3.26 -0.92 30.54
CA ASN A 5 -3.43 -2.37 30.53
C ASN A 5 -3.23 -2.84 29.08
N ILE A 6 -2.06 -3.39 28.82
CA ILE A 6 -1.58 -3.84 27.51
C ILE A 6 -1.98 -5.29 27.19
N SER A 7 -2.68 -5.95 28.12
CA SER A 7 -3.25 -7.28 27.88
C SER A 7 -4.55 -7.13 27.09
N PRO A 8 -4.69 -7.80 25.94
CA PRO A 8 -5.91 -7.75 25.14
C PRO A 8 -7.09 -8.40 25.87
N ASP A 9 -8.29 -7.83 25.66
CA ASP A 9 -9.56 -8.50 25.93
C ASP A 9 -10.16 -8.93 24.59
N TYR A 10 -10.36 -10.24 24.43
CA TYR A 10 -10.88 -10.87 23.22
C TYR A 10 -12.28 -11.48 23.43
N THR A 11 -13.01 -11.09 24.47
CA THR A 11 -14.32 -11.67 24.78
C THR A 11 -15.44 -11.21 23.83
N ALA A 12 -15.29 -10.05 23.19
CA ALA A 12 -16.25 -9.48 22.24
C ALA A 12 -15.57 -9.07 20.92
N VAL A 13 -15.14 -10.06 20.13
CA VAL A 13 -14.46 -9.81 18.84
C VAL A 13 -15.49 -9.62 17.74
N GLN A 14 -15.48 -8.42 17.12
CA GLN A 14 -16.21 -8.18 15.89
C GLN A 14 -15.55 -8.92 14.71
N ASP A 15 -16.36 -9.37 13.75
CA ASP A 15 -15.85 -9.94 12.51
C ASP A 15 -15.03 -8.89 11.72
N PHE A 16 -13.73 -9.09 11.67
CA PHE A 16 -12.81 -8.24 10.93
C PHE A 16 -13.07 -8.29 9.42
N ASN A 17 -13.53 -9.43 8.89
CA ASN A 17 -13.82 -9.62 7.47
C ASN A 17 -15.23 -9.15 7.07
N ARG A 18 -15.96 -8.48 7.99
CA ARG A 18 -17.31 -7.94 7.74
C ARG A 18 -17.38 -7.11 6.46
N GLN A 19 -18.56 -7.14 5.85
CA GLN A 19 -18.84 -6.28 4.70
C GLN A 19 -18.85 -4.79 5.12
N PRO A 20 -18.27 -3.90 4.30
CA PRO A 20 -18.31 -2.48 4.58
C PRO A 20 -19.74 -1.93 4.48
N PRO A 21 -20.10 -0.94 5.31
CA PRO A 21 -21.42 -0.32 5.25
C PRO A 21 -21.61 0.48 3.94
N ALA A 22 -22.86 0.85 3.64
CA ALA A 22 -23.17 1.72 2.52
C ALA A 22 -22.62 3.14 2.71
N SER A 23 -22.33 3.81 1.58
CA SER A 23 -22.00 5.24 1.58
C SER A 23 -23.21 6.08 2.01
N ARG A 24 -22.94 7.15 2.77
CA ARG A 24 -23.94 8.18 3.12
C ARG A 24 -23.90 9.39 2.19
N TYR A 25 -23.07 9.33 1.15
CA TYR A 25 -22.74 10.50 0.35
C TYR A 25 -22.90 10.23 -1.14
N GLU A 26 -23.22 11.32 -1.82
CA GLU A 26 -23.03 11.49 -3.24
C GLU A 26 -21.91 12.48 -3.49
N ILE A 27 -21.35 12.40 -4.68
CA ILE A 27 -20.35 13.36 -5.15
C ILE A 27 -21.04 14.69 -5.49
N ASP A 28 -20.41 15.80 -5.12
CA ASP A 28 -20.78 17.13 -5.59
C ASP A 28 -19.86 17.50 -6.77
N LEU A 29 -20.24 17.09 -7.99
CA LEU A 29 -19.42 17.28 -9.19
C LEU A 29 -19.13 18.76 -9.50
N GLU A 30 -20.02 19.68 -9.09
CA GLU A 30 -19.76 21.11 -9.25
C GLU A 30 -18.60 21.54 -8.35
N LYS A 31 -18.66 21.22 -7.06
CA LYS A 31 -17.57 21.54 -6.12
C LYS A 31 -16.27 20.83 -6.49
N VAL A 32 -16.33 19.60 -6.99
CA VAL A 32 -15.15 18.87 -7.47
C VAL A 32 -14.54 19.56 -8.68
N ARG A 33 -15.33 19.91 -9.70
CA ARG A 33 -14.84 20.63 -10.89
C ARG A 33 -14.22 21.97 -10.52
N GLN A 34 -14.83 22.69 -9.57
CA GLN A 34 -14.28 23.94 -9.05
C GLN A 34 -12.96 23.73 -8.28
N ALA A 35 -12.92 22.77 -7.36
CA ALA A 35 -11.75 22.54 -6.50
C ALA A 35 -10.56 21.94 -7.25
N TRP A 36 -10.81 21.07 -8.23
CA TRP A 36 -9.77 20.33 -8.96
C TRP A 36 -9.48 20.92 -10.34
N GLN A 37 -10.26 21.91 -10.79
CA GLN A 37 -10.17 22.50 -12.12
C GLN A 37 -10.25 21.42 -13.21
N CYS A 38 -11.24 20.52 -13.07
CA CYS A 38 -11.42 19.37 -13.94
C CYS A 38 -12.67 19.43 -14.82
N ARG A 39 -12.77 18.51 -15.79
CA ARG A 39 -13.92 18.31 -16.68
C ARG A 39 -14.55 16.93 -16.43
N ALA A 40 -14.66 16.51 -15.18
CA ALA A 40 -15.31 15.25 -14.86
C ALA A 40 -16.82 15.44 -14.94
N ASP A 41 -17.49 14.61 -15.73
CA ASP A 41 -18.93 14.67 -15.96
C ASP A 41 -19.67 13.58 -15.17
N SER A 42 -18.95 12.56 -14.72
CA SER A 42 -19.45 11.45 -13.88
C SER A 42 -18.54 11.19 -12.69
N LEU A 43 -19.02 10.34 -11.76
CA LEU A 43 -18.19 9.84 -10.67
C LEU A 43 -17.04 8.97 -11.20
N LEU A 44 -17.31 8.13 -12.20
CA LEU A 44 -16.29 7.27 -12.81
C LEU A 44 -15.13 8.08 -13.40
N ASP A 45 -15.42 9.22 -14.03
CA ASP A 45 -14.38 10.09 -14.59
C ASP A 45 -13.34 10.52 -13.54
N LEU A 46 -13.75 10.68 -12.28
CA LEU A 46 -12.86 11.05 -11.16
C LEU A 46 -11.87 9.94 -10.77
N PHE A 47 -12.18 8.70 -11.13
CA PHE A 47 -11.41 7.49 -10.81
C PHE A 47 -10.73 6.89 -12.04
N CYS A 48 -10.79 7.59 -13.18
CA CYS A 48 -10.09 7.22 -14.40
C CYS A 48 -8.79 8.02 -14.58
N THR A 49 -7.79 7.38 -15.19
CA THR A 49 -6.62 8.07 -15.72
C THR A 49 -6.89 8.44 -17.17
N ARG A 50 -6.83 9.73 -17.47
CA ARG A 50 -6.78 10.24 -18.85
C ARG A 50 -5.33 10.34 -19.32
N THR A 51 -4.95 9.53 -20.30
CA THR A 51 -3.60 9.50 -20.89
C THR A 51 -3.66 10.03 -22.32
N ALA A 52 -2.95 11.13 -22.58
CA ALA A 52 -2.84 11.70 -23.91
C ALA A 52 -1.68 11.07 -24.68
N PHE A 53 -1.93 10.76 -25.94
CA PHE A 53 -0.99 10.17 -26.87
C PHE A 53 -0.76 11.12 -28.05
N HIS A 54 0.43 11.13 -28.65
CA HIS A 54 0.75 12.08 -29.71
C HIS A 54 -0.10 11.78 -30.95
N GLY A 55 -0.92 12.74 -31.38
CA GLY A 55 -1.77 12.60 -32.58
C GLY A 55 -2.98 11.68 -32.39
N ALA A 56 -3.34 11.32 -31.15
CA ALA A 56 -4.52 10.50 -30.85
C ALA A 56 -5.39 11.14 -29.77
N GLU A 57 -6.68 10.80 -29.79
CA GLU A 57 -7.60 11.16 -28.70
C GLU A 57 -7.11 10.58 -27.37
N PRO A 58 -7.23 11.32 -26.25
CA PRO A 58 -6.81 10.80 -24.96
C PRO A 58 -7.61 9.56 -24.57
N VAL A 59 -6.89 8.53 -24.12
CA VAL A 59 -7.48 7.30 -23.60
C VAL A 59 -7.89 7.54 -22.17
N ILE A 60 -9.11 7.11 -21.82
CA ILE A 60 -9.62 7.11 -20.45
C ILE A 60 -9.62 5.67 -19.97
N ALA A 61 -8.80 5.38 -18.96
CA ALA A 61 -8.70 4.04 -18.38
C ALA A 61 -9.16 4.06 -16.92
N PRO A 62 -9.96 3.07 -16.47
CA PRO A 62 -10.59 3.05 -15.15
C PRO A 62 -9.64 2.55 -14.04
N THR A 63 -8.44 3.11 -14.00
CA THR A 63 -7.29 2.73 -13.15
C THR A 63 -7.58 2.65 -11.66
N HIS A 64 -8.49 3.48 -11.12
CA HIS A 64 -8.77 3.56 -9.69
C HIS A 64 -10.17 3.04 -9.32
N THR A 65 -10.95 2.59 -10.30
CA THR A 65 -12.26 1.97 -10.05
C THR A 65 -12.13 0.53 -9.55
N LEU A 66 -10.98 -0.11 -9.74
CA LEU A 66 -10.73 -1.52 -9.44
C LEU A 66 -11.66 -2.49 -10.21
N GLY A 67 -12.16 -2.07 -11.38
CA GLY A 67 -13.12 -2.84 -12.17
C GLY A 67 -14.57 -2.77 -11.63
N LEU A 68 -14.84 -1.88 -10.68
CA LEU A 68 -16.17 -1.66 -10.12
C LEU A 68 -17.01 -0.78 -11.04
N ARG A 69 -18.32 -1.03 -11.05
CA ARG A 69 -19.30 -0.14 -11.69
C ARG A 69 -19.57 1.05 -10.78
N GLU A 70 -20.11 2.13 -11.35
CA GLU A 70 -20.39 3.36 -10.61
C GLU A 70 -21.25 3.13 -9.36
N GLN A 71 -22.30 2.29 -9.45
CA GLN A 71 -23.16 1.98 -8.31
C GLN A 71 -22.46 1.23 -7.17
N ASP A 72 -21.36 0.55 -7.46
CA ASP A 72 -20.59 -0.25 -6.51
C ASP A 72 -19.50 0.59 -5.80
N ILE A 73 -19.29 1.83 -6.26
CA ILE A 73 -18.34 2.77 -5.66
C ILE A 73 -18.94 3.41 -4.40
N ARG A 74 -18.24 3.26 -3.28
CA ARG A 74 -18.61 3.86 -1.99
C ARG A 74 -17.80 5.11 -1.74
N LEU A 75 -18.45 6.21 -1.38
CA LEU A 75 -17.78 7.44 -0.96
C LEU A 75 -17.70 7.51 0.57
N ILE A 76 -16.52 7.84 1.08
CA ILE A 76 -16.21 7.98 2.50
C ILE A 76 -15.76 9.42 2.72
N ALA A 77 -16.40 10.14 3.64
CA ALA A 77 -16.01 11.50 3.96
C ALA A 77 -14.84 11.50 4.94
N PHE A 78 -13.81 12.28 4.65
CA PHE A 78 -12.82 12.69 5.64
C PHE A 78 -12.89 14.20 5.86
N ASP A 79 -12.51 14.62 7.06
CA ASP A 79 -12.41 16.02 7.43
C ASP A 79 -11.04 16.28 8.07
N ASN A 80 -10.52 17.49 8.02
CA ASN A 80 -9.26 17.84 8.66
C ASN A 80 -9.46 19.04 9.60
N PRO A 81 -10.39 18.99 10.57
CA PRO A 81 -10.72 20.14 11.40
C PRO A 81 -9.51 20.64 12.21
N GLY A 82 -8.63 19.75 12.65
CA GLY A 82 -7.35 20.09 13.32
C GLY A 82 -6.28 20.74 12.43
N ALA A 83 -6.58 21.09 11.17
CA ALA A 83 -5.64 21.81 10.29
C ALA A 83 -5.37 23.25 10.73
N GLU A 84 -6.31 23.86 11.44
CA GLU A 84 -6.23 25.24 11.90
C GLU A 84 -5.76 25.34 13.36
N ASP A 85 -6.02 24.30 14.17
CA ASP A 85 -5.54 24.18 15.55
C ASP A 85 -4.95 22.77 15.83
N PRO A 86 -3.61 22.62 15.87
CA PRO A 86 -2.94 21.37 16.21
C PRO A 86 -3.18 20.87 17.64
N GLU A 87 -3.56 21.77 18.56
CA GLU A 87 -3.85 21.45 19.97
C GLU A 87 -5.30 20.96 20.15
N ALA A 88 -6.19 21.23 19.18
CA ALA A 88 -7.57 20.77 19.23
C ALA A 88 -7.68 19.23 19.27
N ASP A 89 -6.65 18.49 18.84
CA ASP A 89 -6.61 17.02 18.88
C ASP A 89 -7.87 16.37 18.23
N GLU A 90 -8.48 17.06 17.26
CA GLU A 90 -9.76 16.70 16.63
C GLU A 90 -9.60 15.79 15.40
N SER A 91 -8.65 14.85 15.41
CA SER A 91 -8.55 13.89 14.29
C SER A 91 -9.65 12.84 14.29
N ASN A 92 -10.71 12.96 15.10
CA ASN A 92 -11.78 11.97 15.09
C ASN A 92 -12.42 11.96 13.69
N GLN A 93 -12.21 10.87 12.93
CA GLN A 93 -12.76 10.67 11.58
C GLN A 93 -13.99 9.76 11.67
N PRO A 94 -15.14 10.25 12.16
CA PRO A 94 -16.27 9.40 12.52
C PRO A 94 -16.86 8.67 11.31
N ASP A 95 -16.79 9.28 10.12
CA ASP A 95 -17.31 8.62 8.92
C ASP A 95 -16.38 7.50 8.43
N ILE A 96 -15.06 7.70 8.48
CA ILE A 96 -14.09 6.63 8.21
C ILE A 96 -14.24 5.51 9.26
N ALA A 97 -14.52 5.83 10.52
CA ALA A 97 -14.68 4.87 11.61
C ALA A 97 -15.84 3.87 11.40
N ARG A 98 -16.82 4.21 10.56
CA ARG A 98 -17.87 3.27 10.14
C ARG A 98 -17.31 2.11 9.31
N PHE A 99 -16.27 2.37 8.54
CA PHE A 99 -15.60 1.42 7.67
C PHE A 99 -14.40 0.76 8.33
N ILE A 100 -13.75 1.46 9.27
CA ILE A 100 -12.57 1.01 10.02
C ILE A 100 -12.85 1.22 11.52
N ALA A 101 -13.40 0.19 12.16
CA ALA A 101 -13.77 0.20 13.58
C ALA A 101 -12.53 0.21 14.49
N PRO A 102 -12.67 0.56 15.79
CA PRO A 102 -11.56 0.57 16.73
C PRO A 102 -10.75 -0.75 16.75
N GLY A 103 -9.44 -0.61 16.56
CA GLY A 103 -8.49 -1.71 16.45
C GLY A 103 -8.55 -2.49 15.13
N GLU A 104 -9.28 -2.00 14.13
CA GLU A 104 -9.10 -2.45 12.74
C GLU A 104 -7.92 -1.72 12.09
N PHE A 105 -7.26 -2.42 11.15
CA PHE A 105 -6.16 -1.93 10.33
C PHE A 105 -6.61 -1.83 8.87
N ALA A 106 -6.29 -0.72 8.20
CA ALA A 106 -6.48 -0.59 6.76
C ALA A 106 -5.35 0.21 6.10
N VAL A 107 -5.27 0.09 4.79
CA VAL A 107 -4.37 0.85 3.93
C VAL A 107 -5.18 1.91 3.20
N ALA A 108 -4.63 3.12 3.08
CA ALA A 108 -5.19 4.18 2.26
C ALA A 108 -4.19 4.60 1.18
N ILE A 109 -4.57 4.38 -0.08
CA ILE A 109 -3.76 4.76 -1.25
C ILE A 109 -4.19 6.13 -1.73
N ARG A 110 -3.24 7.05 -1.82
CA ARG A 110 -3.47 8.40 -2.33
C ARG A 110 -3.14 8.45 -3.80
N TYR A 111 -4.08 8.99 -4.57
CA TYR A 111 -3.84 9.37 -5.94
C TYR A 111 -4.28 10.82 -6.18
N ARG A 112 -3.73 11.42 -7.23
CA ARG A 112 -4.06 12.79 -7.61
C ARG A 112 -4.83 12.79 -8.91
N TYR A 113 -6.01 13.40 -8.88
CA TYR A 113 -6.71 13.80 -10.09
C TYR A 113 -5.95 14.97 -10.74
N ARG A 114 -5.26 14.73 -11.85
CA ARG A 114 -4.67 15.76 -12.72
C ARG A 114 -4.79 15.33 -14.17
N ASN A 115 -5.46 16.12 -14.99
CA ASN A 115 -5.72 15.76 -16.38
C ASN A 115 -4.47 15.77 -17.28
N ASN A 116 -3.37 16.42 -16.89
CA ASN A 116 -2.18 16.60 -17.73
C ASN A 116 -0.87 16.41 -16.94
N SER A 117 -0.53 15.18 -16.52
CA SER A 117 0.87 14.91 -16.14
C SER A 117 1.72 14.82 -17.41
N ARG A 118 2.84 15.54 -17.45
CA ARG A 118 3.89 15.34 -18.47
C ARG A 118 4.96 14.35 -17.99
N ASP A 119 4.84 13.85 -16.76
CA ASP A 119 5.81 12.96 -16.14
C ASP A 119 5.41 11.49 -16.38
N ALA A 120 6.24 10.77 -17.12
CA ALA A 120 6.06 9.36 -17.42
C ALA A 120 6.08 8.49 -16.15
N LEU A 121 6.86 8.85 -15.12
CA LEU A 121 6.90 8.11 -13.85
C LEU A 121 5.58 8.20 -13.10
N ASP A 122 4.92 9.36 -13.13
CA ASP A 122 3.61 9.54 -12.52
C ASP A 122 2.56 8.68 -13.26
N GLU A 123 2.70 8.46 -14.57
CA GLU A 123 1.81 7.58 -15.32
C GLU A 123 2.05 6.10 -15.00
N ILE A 124 3.32 5.66 -14.91
CA ILE A 124 3.70 4.30 -14.47
C ILE A 124 3.07 3.97 -13.12
N LYS A 125 3.08 4.94 -12.21
CA LYS A 125 2.54 4.76 -10.86
C LYS A 125 1.02 4.86 -10.80
N LEU A 126 0.34 4.93 -11.95
CA LEU A 126 -1.09 5.20 -12.04
C LEU A 126 -1.47 6.47 -11.26
N ARG A 127 -0.58 7.46 -11.15
CA ARG A 127 -0.75 8.68 -10.36
C ARG A 127 -0.97 8.44 -8.86
N CYS A 128 -0.70 7.22 -8.38
CA CYS A 128 -0.62 6.88 -6.98
C CYS A 128 0.74 7.30 -6.43
N PHE A 129 0.75 8.31 -5.57
CA PHE A 129 2.00 8.96 -5.14
C PHE A 129 2.36 8.67 -3.68
N HIS A 130 1.44 8.11 -2.89
CA HIS A 130 1.66 7.82 -1.49
C HIS A 130 0.67 6.76 -0.96
N SER A 131 1.12 5.86 -0.10
CA SER A 131 0.28 4.98 0.71
C SER A 131 0.47 5.29 2.20
N GLN A 132 -0.58 5.15 2.98
CA GLN A 132 -0.55 5.35 4.43
C GLN A 132 -1.39 4.29 5.12
N VAL A 133 -1.15 4.12 6.42
CA VAL A 133 -1.96 3.23 7.26
C VAL A 133 -3.08 4.04 7.90
N ALA A 134 -4.26 3.45 7.97
CA ALA A 134 -5.42 3.92 8.70
C ALA A 134 -5.67 2.95 9.87
N ILE A 135 -5.65 3.47 11.09
CA ILE A 135 -5.87 2.68 12.32
C ILE A 135 -7.15 3.18 12.98
N GLY A 136 -8.10 2.28 13.20
CA GLY A 136 -9.27 2.58 14.00
C GLY A 136 -8.87 2.74 15.47
N VAL A 137 -9.34 3.81 16.10
CA VAL A 137 -9.05 4.14 17.50
C VAL A 137 -10.35 4.44 18.24
N GLU A 138 -10.30 4.40 19.56
CA GLU A 138 -11.38 4.87 20.40
C GLU A 138 -10.87 6.06 21.22
N LYS A 139 -11.60 7.18 21.16
CA LYS A 139 -11.27 8.39 21.90
C LYS A 139 -12.50 8.84 22.68
N ARG A 140 -12.40 8.85 24.01
CA ARG A 140 -13.48 9.30 24.92
C ARG A 140 -14.80 8.54 24.67
N GLY A 141 -14.73 7.24 24.36
CA GLY A 141 -15.90 6.42 24.06
C GLY A 141 -16.42 6.51 22.62
N GLU A 142 -15.81 7.36 21.78
CA GLU A 142 -16.20 7.51 20.37
C GLU A 142 -15.21 6.82 19.43
N ALA A 143 -15.74 6.13 18.43
CA ALA A 143 -14.95 5.52 17.38
C ALA A 143 -14.36 6.58 16.44
N GLY A 144 -13.08 6.45 16.15
CA GLY A 144 -12.32 7.32 15.26
C GLY A 144 -11.31 6.55 14.43
N VAL A 145 -10.62 7.27 13.54
CA VAL A 145 -9.53 6.71 12.74
C VAL A 145 -8.41 7.73 12.65
N ILE A 146 -7.19 7.29 12.93
CA ILE A 146 -5.99 8.10 12.70
C ILE A 146 -5.23 7.56 11.48
N SER A 147 -4.39 8.40 10.89
CA SER A 147 -3.45 7.94 9.88
C SER A 147 -2.02 7.91 10.40
N LEU A 148 -1.31 6.82 10.10
CA LEU A 148 0.14 6.76 10.16
C LEU A 148 0.68 7.00 8.74
N ALA A 149 0.99 8.26 8.43
CA ALA A 149 1.45 8.70 7.11
C ALA A 149 2.98 8.75 7.04
N ASN A 150 3.58 8.40 5.89
CA ASN A 150 5.05 8.30 5.74
C ASN A 150 5.63 8.85 4.42
N PRO A 151 6.61 9.78 4.45
CA PRO A 151 7.10 10.43 5.64
C PRO A 151 5.98 11.25 6.27
N GLN A 152 6.01 11.32 7.59
CA GLN A 152 5.03 12.01 8.41
C GLN A 152 4.94 13.53 8.13
N ARG A 153 5.83 14.05 7.28
CA ARG A 153 5.90 15.44 6.81
C ARG A 153 5.57 15.61 5.32
N PHE A 154 5.05 14.58 4.64
CA PHE A 154 4.85 14.59 3.19
C PHE A 154 4.08 15.85 2.70
N PHE A 155 3.09 16.31 3.45
CA PHE A 155 2.26 17.46 3.07
C PHE A 155 2.79 18.84 3.48
N ARG A 156 3.97 18.92 4.12
CA ARG A 156 4.49 20.19 4.63
C ARG A 156 5.01 21.16 3.55
N LYS A 157 5.23 20.69 2.32
CA LYS A 157 6.08 21.40 1.34
C LYS A 157 5.35 22.16 0.22
N ARG A 158 4.06 21.96 -0.03
CA ARG A 158 3.42 22.55 -1.23
C ARG A 158 2.42 23.67 -0.99
N ASN A 159 1.79 23.74 0.17
CA ASN A 159 0.94 24.87 0.55
C ASN A 159 1.47 25.47 1.84
N ARG A 160 1.56 26.80 1.90
CA ARG A 160 1.90 27.56 3.13
C ARG A 160 0.89 27.35 4.28
N ARG A 161 -0.15 26.53 4.08
CA ARG A 161 -1.09 26.04 5.09
C ARG A 161 -0.63 24.67 5.57
N ARG A 162 -0.29 24.59 6.86
CA ARG A 162 0.16 23.38 7.56
C ARG A 162 -0.93 22.31 7.43
N THR A 163 -0.78 21.31 6.57
CA THR A 163 -1.54 20.06 6.80
C THR A 163 -0.91 19.41 8.04
N PRO A 164 -1.67 19.21 9.13
CA PRO A 164 -1.17 18.53 10.32
C PRO A 164 -0.63 17.15 9.98
N ARG A 165 0.34 16.69 10.77
CA ARG A 165 0.88 15.33 10.66
C ARG A 165 -0.24 14.33 10.98
N GLY A 166 -0.31 13.22 10.24
CA GLY A 166 -1.23 12.11 10.56
C GLY A 166 -2.71 12.32 10.19
N LEU A 167 -3.02 13.25 9.29
CA LEU A 167 -4.38 13.42 8.75
C LEU A 167 -4.54 12.89 7.31
N PHE A 168 -5.79 12.66 6.92
CA PHE A 168 -6.18 12.04 5.64
C PHE A 168 -6.04 12.96 4.42
N GLY A 169 -5.70 14.24 4.58
CA GLY A 169 -5.09 15.05 3.52
C GLY A 169 -5.72 16.41 3.31
N SER A 170 -6.11 16.69 2.07
CA SER A 170 -6.74 17.95 1.67
C SER A 170 -7.78 17.68 0.58
N PRO A 171 -8.67 18.64 0.28
CA PRO A 171 -9.63 18.49 -0.82
C PRO A 171 -9.01 18.14 -2.17
N ALA A 172 -7.72 18.40 -2.41
CA ALA A 172 -7.06 18.15 -3.69
C ALA A 172 -6.65 16.68 -3.95
N HIS A 173 -6.99 15.76 -3.06
CA HIS A 173 -6.58 14.37 -3.14
C HIS A 173 -7.73 13.44 -2.83
N VAL A 174 -7.65 12.24 -3.40
CA VAL A 174 -8.55 11.14 -3.11
C VAL A 174 -7.76 10.01 -2.45
N LEU A 175 -8.43 9.30 -1.58
CA LEU A 175 -7.94 8.08 -0.95
C LEU A 175 -8.72 6.87 -1.49
N ILE A 176 -8.05 5.73 -1.60
CA ILE A 176 -8.69 4.44 -1.80
C ILE A 176 -8.40 3.62 -0.55
N PHE A 177 -9.44 3.29 0.20
CA PHE A 177 -9.32 2.50 1.42
C PHE A 177 -9.44 1.01 1.10
N LEU A 178 -8.44 0.25 1.54
CA LEU A 178 -8.35 -1.20 1.38
C LEU A 178 -8.12 -1.84 2.76
N LYS A 179 -8.88 -2.89 3.08
CA LYS A 179 -8.70 -3.69 4.30
C LYS A 179 -8.12 -5.05 3.94
N PRO A 180 -7.10 -5.55 4.65
CA PRO A 180 -6.63 -6.91 4.41
C PRO A 180 -7.75 -7.91 4.70
N VAL A 181 -7.77 -9.03 3.99
CA VAL A 181 -8.69 -10.14 4.22
C VAL A 181 -7.88 -11.37 4.59
N PHE A 182 -8.12 -11.88 5.79
CA PHE A 182 -7.40 -13.04 6.30
C PHE A 182 -7.93 -14.34 5.67
N PRO A 183 -7.12 -15.42 5.65
CA PRO A 183 -7.58 -16.75 5.26
C PRO A 183 -8.81 -17.19 6.07
N GLY A 184 -9.81 -17.79 5.41
CA GLY A 184 -11.08 -18.18 6.04
C GLY A 184 -10.98 -19.30 7.09
N ARG A 185 -9.80 -19.91 7.25
CA ARG A 185 -9.52 -20.91 8.30
C ARG A 185 -9.15 -20.28 9.65
N LEU A 186 -8.92 -18.97 9.70
CA LEU A 186 -8.66 -18.27 10.95
C LEU A 186 -9.99 -17.83 11.55
N GLU A 187 -10.19 -18.16 12.82
CA GLU A 187 -11.30 -17.68 13.60
C GLU A 187 -11.17 -16.17 13.87
N ALA A 188 -12.29 -15.49 14.10
CA ALA A 188 -12.31 -14.03 14.33
C ALA A 188 -11.34 -13.60 15.44
N VAL A 189 -11.25 -14.39 16.52
CA VAL A 189 -10.31 -14.13 17.63
C VAL A 189 -8.85 -14.24 17.20
N GLN A 190 -8.50 -15.20 16.34
CA GLN A 190 -7.13 -15.34 15.82
C GLN A 190 -6.79 -14.19 14.89
N ILE A 191 -7.73 -13.80 14.01
CA ILE A 191 -7.58 -12.62 13.14
C ILE A 191 -7.31 -11.39 14.00
N ARG A 192 -8.10 -11.18 15.06
CA ARG A 192 -7.92 -10.04 15.95
C ARG A 192 -6.53 -10.01 16.59
N ARG A 193 -6.03 -11.15 17.07
CA ARG A 193 -4.67 -11.26 17.62
C ARG A 193 -3.58 -10.89 16.61
N TYR A 194 -3.71 -11.32 15.36
CA TYR A 194 -2.79 -10.92 14.29
C TYR A 194 -2.91 -9.43 13.96
N VAL A 195 -4.13 -8.87 13.92
CA VAL A 195 -4.35 -7.44 13.66
C VAL A 195 -3.75 -6.56 14.76
N ASP A 196 -3.89 -6.95 16.03
CA ASP A 196 -3.26 -6.23 17.14
C ASP A 196 -1.73 -6.27 17.01
N ASN A 197 -1.15 -7.43 16.63
CA ASN A 197 0.28 -7.56 16.39
C ASN A 197 0.78 -6.76 15.16
N ILE A 198 0.06 -6.79 14.03
CA ILE A 198 0.32 -5.94 12.84
C ILE A 198 0.32 -4.47 13.24
N THR A 199 -0.65 -4.06 14.05
CA THR A 199 -0.80 -2.67 14.51
C THR A 199 0.39 -2.26 15.38
N ALA A 200 0.82 -3.12 16.30
CA ALA A 200 2.00 -2.89 17.13
C ALA A 200 3.28 -2.76 16.30
N TRP A 201 3.54 -3.71 15.40
CA TRP A 201 4.70 -3.65 14.50
C TRP A 201 4.69 -2.42 13.59
N THR A 202 3.52 -2.07 13.05
CA THR A 202 3.37 -0.87 12.23
C THR A 202 3.71 0.38 13.03
N ALA A 203 3.26 0.48 14.28
CA ALA A 203 3.57 1.61 15.15
C ALA A 203 5.07 1.69 15.49
N ILE A 204 5.71 0.56 15.79
CA ILE A 204 7.15 0.47 16.04
C ILE A 204 7.93 0.90 14.77
N ALA A 205 7.64 0.29 13.62
CA ALA A 205 8.29 0.61 12.36
C ALA A 205 8.07 2.08 11.96
N ASN A 206 6.86 2.61 12.14
CA ASN A 206 6.55 4.01 11.85
C ASN A 206 7.33 4.99 12.75
N THR A 207 7.72 4.55 13.95
CA THR A 207 8.46 5.34 14.94
C THR A 207 9.96 5.32 14.70
N PHE A 208 10.54 4.14 14.50
CA PHE A 208 12.00 3.97 14.50
C PHE A 208 12.63 3.88 13.10
N SER A 209 11.86 3.59 12.05
CA SER A 209 12.38 3.61 10.68
C SER A 209 12.67 5.04 10.19
N VAL A 210 13.66 5.17 9.31
CA VAL A 210 13.99 6.45 8.66
C VAL A 210 13.49 6.47 7.23
N PHE A 211 12.79 7.56 6.86
CA PHE A 211 12.23 7.74 5.52
C PHE A 211 13.14 8.60 4.64
N PRO A 212 13.25 8.30 3.32
CA PRO A 212 13.98 9.14 2.38
C PRO A 212 13.44 10.59 2.35
N ARG A 213 14.35 11.58 2.40
CA ARG A 213 13.98 13.02 2.45
C ARG A 213 13.65 13.64 1.09
N ARG A 214 14.14 13.03 0.00
CA ARG A 214 14.09 13.58 -1.37
C ARG A 214 13.69 12.57 -2.44
N ASP A 215 13.77 11.28 -2.13
CA ASP A 215 13.39 10.23 -3.07
C ASP A 215 11.99 9.70 -2.73
N PHE A 216 10.99 10.37 -3.29
CA PHE A 216 9.61 9.88 -3.32
C PHE A 216 9.34 9.03 -4.56
N ASN A 217 10.35 8.88 -5.42
CA ASN A 217 10.19 8.48 -6.80
C ASN A 217 10.56 7.03 -7.10
N GLY A 218 10.78 6.21 -6.07
CA GLY A 218 10.47 4.79 -6.17
C GLY A 218 11.66 3.86 -6.26
N LYS A 219 12.66 4.08 -5.40
CA LYS A 219 13.49 2.97 -4.93
C LYS A 219 13.02 2.59 -3.53
N ASP A 220 12.78 1.31 -3.34
CA ASP A 220 12.59 0.68 -2.04
C ASP A 220 13.98 0.28 -1.54
N PRO A 221 14.61 1.07 -0.65
CA PRO A 221 16.02 0.85 -0.31
C PRO A 221 16.25 -0.51 0.34
N LEU A 222 15.26 -0.98 1.10
CA LEU A 222 15.36 -2.23 1.85
C LEU A 222 15.13 -3.46 0.96
N THR A 223 14.48 -3.32 -0.20
CA THR A 223 14.26 -4.42 -1.19
C THR A 223 13.80 -5.72 -0.52
N THR A 224 12.68 -5.65 0.21
CA THR A 224 12.14 -6.70 1.09
C THR A 224 11.50 -7.89 0.35
N THR A 225 12.27 -8.50 -0.57
CA THR A 225 11.94 -9.77 -1.25
C THR A 225 12.06 -11.00 -0.36
N ASP A 226 12.89 -10.92 0.68
CA ASP A 226 13.37 -12.08 1.43
C ASP A 226 12.95 -11.97 2.91
N PRO A 227 12.34 -13.03 3.49
CA PRO A 227 12.09 -13.14 4.92
C PRO A 227 13.28 -12.78 5.81
N GLU A 228 14.51 -13.09 5.41
CA GLU A 228 15.70 -12.79 6.22
C GLU A 228 15.88 -11.27 6.40
N LYS A 229 15.67 -10.48 5.34
CA LYS A 229 15.73 -9.01 5.41
C LYS A 229 14.62 -8.44 6.27
N ILE A 230 13.40 -9.00 6.15
CA ILE A 230 12.25 -8.59 6.97
C ILE A 230 12.54 -8.90 8.45
N THR A 231 13.04 -10.10 8.74
CA THR A 231 13.44 -10.53 10.09
C THR A 231 14.51 -9.62 10.67
N THR A 232 15.58 -9.38 9.91
CA THR A 232 16.69 -8.49 10.30
C THR A 232 16.17 -7.08 10.61
N MET A 233 15.31 -6.52 9.76
CA MET A 233 14.69 -5.23 10.01
C MET A 233 13.84 -5.25 11.29
N GLY A 234 13.04 -6.29 11.50
CA GLY A 234 12.25 -6.50 12.73
C GLY A 234 13.12 -6.53 14.00
N GLU A 235 14.25 -7.23 13.97
CA GLU A 235 15.20 -7.26 15.08
C GLU A 235 15.80 -5.89 15.37
N GLN A 236 16.23 -5.15 14.35
CA GLN A 236 16.80 -3.81 14.51
C GLN A 236 15.75 -2.83 15.04
N LEU A 237 14.49 -2.95 14.61
CA LEU A 237 13.37 -2.18 15.15
C LEU A 237 13.11 -2.48 16.63
N LEU A 238 13.17 -3.74 17.06
CA LEU A 238 13.02 -4.10 18.47
C LEU A 238 14.19 -3.61 19.32
N LYS A 239 15.43 -3.72 18.82
CA LYS A 239 16.61 -3.18 19.49
C LYS A 239 16.52 -1.65 19.64
N ALA A 240 16.07 -0.96 18.60
CA ALA A 240 15.83 0.49 18.67
C ALA A 240 14.72 0.87 19.66
N LEU A 241 13.62 0.10 19.71
CA LEU A 241 12.57 0.26 20.72
C LEU A 241 13.12 0.14 22.14
N LEU A 242 14.05 -0.81 22.36
CA LEU A 242 14.78 -1.04 23.61
C LEU A 242 15.97 -0.08 23.79
N GLU A 243 16.02 1.01 23.02
CA GLU A 243 16.99 2.11 23.15
C GLU A 243 18.44 1.72 22.82
N GLU A 244 18.65 0.65 22.04
CA GLU A 244 19.98 0.29 21.54
C GLU A 244 20.43 1.24 20.43
N LYS A 245 21.47 2.03 20.74
CA LYS A 245 22.00 3.06 19.83
C LYS A 245 22.53 2.48 18.51
N THR A 246 23.18 1.32 18.54
CA THR A 246 23.74 0.67 17.34
C THR A 246 22.65 0.32 16.33
N ALA A 247 21.48 -0.09 16.80
CA ALA A 247 20.33 -0.35 15.95
C ALA A 247 19.74 0.94 15.37
N SER A 248 19.64 1.99 16.18
CA SER A 248 19.24 3.32 15.70
C SER A 248 20.18 3.88 14.62
N ASP A 249 21.48 3.66 14.75
CA ASP A 249 22.48 4.06 13.75
C ASP A 249 22.38 3.21 12.47
N TRP A 250 22.10 1.90 12.62
CA TRP A 250 21.85 1.00 11.50
C TRP A 250 20.62 1.41 10.68
N LEU A 251 19.50 1.74 11.34
CA LEU A 251 18.25 2.20 10.71
C LEU A 251 18.38 3.55 9.96
N ARG A 252 19.40 4.35 10.29
CA ARG A 252 19.66 5.65 9.64
C ARG A 252 20.42 5.52 8.31
N ARG A 253 21.07 4.38 8.07
CA ARG A 253 21.85 4.12 6.86
C ARG A 253 20.93 4.15 5.63
N PRO A 254 21.33 4.77 4.51
CA PRO A 254 20.49 4.92 3.31
C PRO A 254 19.81 3.63 2.83
N GLU A 255 20.53 2.52 2.84
CA GLU A 255 20.10 1.18 2.42
C GLU A 255 19.05 0.54 3.35
N ASN A 256 18.95 1.00 4.60
CA ASN A 256 17.99 0.48 5.59
C ASN A 256 16.78 1.40 5.77
N ARG A 257 16.66 2.43 4.92
CA ARG A 257 15.51 3.33 4.94
C ARG A 257 14.29 2.64 4.37
N VAL A 258 13.14 3.05 4.85
CA VAL A 258 11.86 2.44 4.51
C VAL A 258 11.03 3.43 3.68
N TYR A 259 10.49 2.98 2.55
CA TYR A 259 9.49 3.73 1.78
C TYR A 259 8.07 3.56 2.35
N CYS A 260 7.11 4.35 1.88
CA CYS A 260 5.75 4.34 2.44
C CYS A 260 5.01 3.01 2.23
N GLY A 261 5.17 2.37 1.07
CA GLY A 261 4.64 1.02 0.83
C GLY A 261 5.40 -0.06 1.60
N GLU A 262 6.73 0.07 1.73
CA GLU A 262 7.54 -0.86 2.53
C GLU A 262 7.17 -0.84 4.01
N LEU A 263 6.76 0.30 4.57
CA LEU A 263 6.27 0.31 5.96
C LEU A 263 5.08 -0.64 6.11
N ILE A 264 4.12 -0.55 5.20
CA ILE A 264 2.89 -1.35 5.22
C ILE A 264 3.27 -2.83 5.06
N HIS A 265 4.15 -3.12 4.10
CA HIS A 265 4.69 -4.46 3.86
C HIS A 265 5.37 -5.04 5.10
N LEU A 266 6.25 -4.27 5.76
CA LEU A 266 6.94 -4.67 6.98
C LEU A 266 5.95 -4.91 8.12
N GLY A 267 5.02 -3.99 8.35
CA GLY A 267 4.01 -4.11 9.41
C GLY A 267 3.14 -5.36 9.24
N LEU A 268 2.72 -5.66 8.00
CA LEU A 268 1.94 -6.86 7.69
C LEU A 268 2.77 -8.13 7.86
N ASN A 269 3.97 -8.20 7.27
CA ASN A 269 4.79 -9.41 7.33
C ASN A 269 5.30 -9.69 8.75
N LEU A 270 5.85 -8.70 9.45
CA LEU A 270 6.25 -8.85 10.86
C LEU A 270 5.05 -9.19 11.74
N GLY A 271 3.89 -8.57 11.46
CA GLY A 271 2.64 -8.82 12.15
C GLY A 271 2.13 -10.27 12.06
N LEU A 272 2.36 -10.93 10.92
CA LEU A 272 1.93 -12.32 10.72
C LEU A 272 3.01 -13.36 11.10
N TYR A 273 4.28 -13.04 10.88
CA TYR A 273 5.39 -14.00 10.99
C TYR A 273 6.25 -13.86 12.24
N HIS A 274 6.23 -12.69 12.87
CA HIS A 274 7.05 -12.40 14.06
C HIS A 274 6.18 -11.88 15.20
N PRO A 275 5.31 -12.69 15.80
CA PRO A 275 4.49 -12.27 16.94
C PRO A 275 5.32 -11.62 18.04
N LEU A 276 4.87 -10.46 18.54
CA LEU A 276 5.38 -9.86 19.78
C LEU A 276 4.80 -10.60 21.00
N SER A 277 4.98 -11.91 21.03
CA SER A 277 4.42 -12.84 22.03
C SER A 277 5.53 -13.49 22.84
N ARG A 278 5.19 -14.00 24.03
CA ARG A 278 6.12 -14.78 24.87
C ARG A 278 6.58 -16.04 24.14
N ALA A 279 5.67 -16.73 23.46
CA ALA A 279 5.98 -17.96 22.71
C ALA A 279 7.03 -17.75 21.61
N HIS A 280 7.03 -16.58 20.96
CA HIS A 280 7.96 -16.27 19.88
C HIS A 280 9.26 -15.59 20.36
N LEU A 281 9.16 -14.62 21.28
CA LEU A 281 10.31 -13.82 21.72
C LEU A 281 11.10 -14.46 22.87
N GLY A 282 10.51 -15.39 23.60
CA GLY A 282 11.02 -15.88 24.88
C GLY A 282 10.74 -14.89 26.03
N GLU A 283 10.85 -15.37 27.28
CA GLU A 283 10.40 -14.65 28.48
C GLU A 283 11.07 -13.28 28.64
N GLU A 284 12.40 -13.24 28.59
CA GLU A 284 13.18 -12.04 28.90
C GLU A 284 12.91 -10.91 27.89
N LYS A 285 13.01 -11.22 26.59
CA LYS A 285 12.77 -10.24 25.52
C LYS A 285 11.32 -9.79 25.48
N TYR A 286 10.38 -10.71 25.69
CA TYR A 286 8.96 -10.36 25.79
C TYR A 286 8.71 -9.40 26.97
N ALA A 287 9.24 -9.70 28.16
CA ALA A 287 9.09 -8.83 29.33
C ALA A 287 9.67 -7.43 29.11
N ALA A 288 10.84 -7.33 28.46
CA ALA A 288 11.47 -6.05 28.12
C ALA A 288 10.62 -5.24 27.13
N VAL A 289 10.18 -5.84 26.03
CA VAL A 289 9.31 -5.19 25.02
C VAL A 289 7.98 -4.77 25.66
N LYS A 290 7.40 -5.63 26.50
CA LYS A 290 6.17 -5.40 27.25
C LYS A 290 6.27 -4.19 28.17
N SER A 291 7.32 -4.15 28.99
CA SER A 291 7.62 -3.02 29.87
C SER A 291 7.80 -1.73 29.08
N ARG A 292 8.56 -1.79 27.97
CA ARG A 292 8.85 -0.62 27.15
C ARG A 292 7.60 -0.05 26.48
N LEU A 293 6.75 -0.87 25.88
CA LEU A 293 5.53 -0.42 25.19
C LEU A 293 4.45 0.09 26.16
N ALA A 294 4.38 -0.45 27.38
CA ALA A 294 3.49 0.07 28.43
C ALA A 294 3.99 1.38 29.06
N GLY A 295 5.30 1.66 28.94
CA GLY A 295 5.95 2.81 29.53
C GLY A 295 5.60 4.14 28.84
N PRO A 296 5.65 5.27 29.59
CA PRO A 296 5.47 6.59 29.00
C PRO A 296 6.54 6.85 27.93
N GLY A 297 6.11 7.32 26.77
CA GLY A 297 7.02 7.71 25.69
C GLY A 297 7.59 6.57 24.86
N ALA A 298 7.03 5.35 24.93
CA ALA A 298 7.40 4.22 24.06
C ALA A 298 7.49 4.58 22.58
N LEU A 299 6.59 5.46 22.11
CA LEU A 299 6.55 5.98 20.75
C LEU A 299 6.81 7.50 20.70
N SER A 300 7.49 8.07 21.70
CA SER A 300 7.72 9.52 21.81
C SER A 300 8.58 10.08 20.69
N GLU A 301 9.44 9.25 20.10
CA GLU A 301 10.25 9.60 18.93
C GLU A 301 9.41 9.81 17.67
N ASN A 302 8.16 9.33 17.67
CA ASN A 302 7.27 9.45 16.54
C ASN A 302 6.80 10.91 16.38
N PRO A 303 7.11 11.58 15.25
CA PRO A 303 6.64 12.94 15.00
C PRO A 303 5.11 13.11 14.85
N ASN A 304 4.34 12.04 14.69
CA ASN A 304 2.88 12.05 14.57
C ASN A 304 2.23 11.95 15.96
N HIS A 305 1.70 13.07 16.48
CA HIS A 305 1.12 13.10 17.82
C HIS A 305 -0.12 12.22 17.98
N TYR A 306 -0.85 11.94 16.89
CA TYR A 306 -2.01 11.07 16.90
C TYR A 306 -1.69 9.61 17.23
N ILE A 307 -0.43 9.18 17.09
CA ILE A 307 -0.03 7.81 17.45
C ILE A 307 -0.32 7.49 18.93
N ARG A 308 -0.38 8.52 19.79
CA ARG A 308 -0.71 8.38 21.22
C ARG A 308 -2.16 7.96 21.46
N GLN A 309 -3.03 8.11 20.46
CA GLN A 309 -4.42 7.64 20.52
C GLN A 309 -4.53 6.12 20.24
N MET A 310 -3.46 5.48 19.77
CA MET A 310 -3.44 4.03 19.57
C MET A 310 -3.34 3.33 20.91
N LYS A 311 -4.27 2.40 21.16
CA LYS A 311 -4.11 1.42 22.22
C LYS A 311 -3.17 0.32 21.71
N LEU A 312 -1.88 0.47 21.98
CA LEU A 312 -0.92 -0.60 21.69
C LEU A 312 -1.23 -1.79 22.58
N THR A 313 -1.57 -2.90 21.93
CA THR A 313 -1.84 -4.17 22.59
C THR A 313 -0.82 -5.15 22.06
N LEU A 314 -0.13 -5.86 22.95
CA LEU A 314 0.75 -6.93 22.51
C LEU A 314 -0.07 -8.07 21.94
N ALA A 315 0.57 -8.86 21.08
CA ALA A 315 0.03 -10.16 20.70
C ALA A 315 -0.33 -10.98 21.94
N ALA A 316 -1.32 -11.86 21.80
CA ALA A 316 -1.57 -12.89 22.82
C ALA A 316 -0.26 -13.65 23.09
N GLU A 317 0.00 -14.02 24.35
CA GLU A 317 1.30 -14.55 24.77
C GLU A 317 1.66 -15.87 24.07
N GLU A 318 0.62 -16.61 23.66
CA GLU A 318 0.64 -17.85 22.92
C GLU A 318 0.52 -17.69 21.39
N LEU A 319 0.41 -16.46 20.86
CA LEU A 319 0.26 -16.26 19.42
C LEU A 319 1.51 -16.77 18.68
N GLU A 320 1.28 -17.72 17.78
CA GLU A 320 2.30 -18.28 16.90
C GLU A 320 2.33 -17.60 15.52
N PRO A 321 3.46 -17.70 14.79
CA PRO A 321 3.52 -17.32 13.38
C PRO A 321 2.40 -17.94 12.55
N ILE A 322 1.89 -17.20 11.55
CA ILE A 322 0.70 -17.60 10.79
C ILE A 322 0.88 -18.94 10.05
N ASP A 323 2.09 -19.25 9.60
CA ASP A 323 2.42 -20.49 8.90
C ASP A 323 2.28 -21.73 9.78
N ARG A 324 2.51 -21.60 11.08
CA ARG A 324 2.23 -22.65 12.07
C ARG A 324 0.74 -22.77 12.37
N ALA A 325 0.06 -21.63 12.47
CA ALA A 325 -1.37 -21.60 12.82
C ALA A 325 -2.29 -22.10 11.69
N CYS A 326 -1.88 -21.94 10.43
CA CYS A 326 -2.74 -22.17 9.27
C CYS A 326 -2.38 -23.40 8.42
N ASP A 327 -1.19 -23.99 8.60
CA ASP A 327 -0.58 -25.00 7.72
C ASP A 327 -0.88 -24.78 6.23
N PHE A 328 -0.01 -24.01 5.56
CA PHE A 328 -0.16 -23.73 4.13
C PHE A 328 0.53 -24.79 3.22
N SER A 329 0.91 -25.97 3.73
CA SER A 329 1.71 -26.98 3.01
C SER A 329 1.09 -27.52 1.71
N GLY A 330 -0.21 -27.32 1.48
CA GLY A 330 -0.92 -27.74 0.26
C GLY A 330 -1.40 -26.61 -0.67
N GLU A 331 -1.08 -25.34 -0.39
CA GLU A 331 -1.62 -24.21 -1.16
C GLU A 331 -0.62 -23.66 -2.19
N HIS A 332 -1.04 -23.65 -3.46
CA HIS A 332 -0.41 -22.83 -4.49
C HIS A 332 -0.84 -21.37 -4.31
N LEU A 333 -0.20 -20.66 -3.37
CA LEU A 333 -0.37 -19.22 -3.16
C LEU A 333 0.28 -18.38 -4.27
N SER A 334 1.11 -18.98 -5.12
CA SER A 334 1.60 -18.41 -6.37
C SER A 334 2.20 -19.54 -7.23
N PRO A 335 2.10 -19.50 -8.57
CA PRO A 335 2.83 -20.41 -9.46
C PRO A 335 4.32 -20.07 -9.60
N GLU A 336 4.83 -19.06 -8.88
CA GLU A 336 6.15 -18.49 -9.14
C GLU A 336 7.21 -18.83 -8.08
N PRO A 337 8.39 -19.32 -8.51
CA PRO A 337 9.43 -19.85 -7.62
C PRO A 337 10.24 -18.76 -6.89
N TYR A 338 10.02 -17.47 -7.17
CA TYR A 338 10.87 -16.39 -6.66
C TYR A 338 10.56 -15.98 -5.23
N PHE A 339 9.38 -16.35 -4.72
CA PHE A 339 8.95 -16.10 -3.36
C PHE A 339 8.41 -17.39 -2.74
N ASP A 340 9.30 -18.35 -2.48
CA ASP A 340 8.99 -19.51 -1.62
C ASP A 340 8.51 -19.07 -0.22
N ALA A 341 8.80 -17.83 0.14
CA ALA A 341 8.24 -17.16 1.30
C ALA A 341 6.78 -16.77 1.05
N ARG A 342 5.88 -17.37 1.81
CA ARG A 342 4.44 -17.11 1.87
C ARG A 342 4.11 -15.70 2.40
N LEU A 343 4.81 -14.64 1.98
CA LEU A 343 4.68 -13.28 2.49
C LEU A 343 3.20 -12.85 2.58
N ALA A 344 2.90 -12.01 3.58
CA ALA A 344 1.58 -11.44 3.81
C ALA A 344 1.04 -10.78 2.53
N VAL A 345 1.93 -10.08 1.83
CA VAL A 345 1.72 -9.39 0.56
C VAL A 345 2.99 -9.57 -0.25
N GLN A 346 2.88 -9.98 -1.52
CA GLN A 346 4.06 -10.07 -2.39
C GLN A 346 4.41 -8.70 -2.98
N PRO A 347 5.68 -8.27 -2.90
CA PRO A 347 6.12 -7.07 -3.61
C PRO A 347 6.06 -7.27 -5.12
N PHE A 348 6.13 -6.16 -5.86
CA PHE A 348 6.22 -6.19 -7.31
C PHE A 348 7.66 -6.41 -7.76
N THR A 349 7.85 -7.41 -8.61
CA THR A 349 9.01 -7.48 -9.47
C THR A 349 8.92 -6.45 -10.61
N LEU A 350 10.03 -6.26 -11.32
CA LEU A 350 10.03 -5.46 -12.55
C LEU A 350 9.03 -6.00 -13.59
N ALA A 351 8.87 -7.33 -13.65
CA ALA A 351 7.89 -7.98 -14.50
C ALA A 351 6.45 -7.66 -14.07
N ASP A 352 6.17 -7.67 -12.77
CA ASP A 352 4.84 -7.32 -12.23
C ASP A 352 4.52 -5.85 -12.49
N MET A 353 5.51 -4.96 -12.37
CA MET A 353 5.31 -3.54 -12.72
C MET A 353 4.90 -3.38 -14.18
N LEU A 354 5.54 -4.10 -15.11
CA LEU A 354 5.17 -4.07 -16.53
C LEU A 354 3.78 -4.66 -16.77
N GLU A 355 3.52 -5.83 -16.21
CA GLU A 355 2.24 -6.52 -16.35
C GLU A 355 1.08 -5.65 -15.85
N VAL A 356 1.19 -5.16 -14.62
CA VAL A 356 0.18 -4.32 -13.98
C VAL A 356 0.02 -3.00 -14.71
N PHE A 357 1.12 -2.38 -15.15
CA PHE A 357 1.06 -1.13 -15.90
C PHE A 357 0.28 -1.29 -17.22
N VAL A 358 0.54 -2.36 -17.97
CA VAL A 358 -0.16 -2.67 -19.22
C VAL A 358 -1.64 -3.00 -18.94
N GLN A 359 -1.91 -3.84 -17.93
CA GLN A 359 -3.26 -4.29 -17.59
C GLN A 359 -4.14 -3.23 -16.95
N MET A 360 -3.57 -2.18 -16.33
CA MET A 360 -4.35 -1.14 -15.66
C MET A 360 -4.45 0.16 -16.47
N THR A 361 -3.40 0.54 -17.21
CA THR A 361 -3.37 1.87 -17.88
C THR A 361 -4.09 1.87 -19.22
N VAL A 362 -4.12 0.74 -19.92
CA VAL A 362 -4.90 0.55 -21.15
C VAL A 362 -5.43 -0.89 -21.13
N PRO A 363 -6.47 -1.20 -20.32
CA PRO A 363 -6.93 -2.56 -20.07
C PRO A 363 -7.60 -3.17 -21.30
N ARG A 364 -6.91 -4.05 -22.05
CA ARG A 364 -7.52 -4.77 -23.19
C ARG A 364 -8.73 -5.62 -22.81
N GLU A 365 -8.72 -6.18 -21.60
CA GLU A 365 -9.85 -6.94 -21.05
C GLU A 365 -11.15 -6.12 -21.08
N GLU A 366 -11.06 -4.80 -20.89
CA GLU A 366 -12.21 -3.90 -20.82
C GLU A 366 -12.39 -3.08 -22.11
N MET A 367 -11.30 -2.77 -22.82
CA MET A 367 -11.30 -1.87 -23.98
C MET A 367 -11.21 -2.60 -25.33
N GLY A 368 -10.96 -3.91 -25.33
CA GLY A 368 -10.76 -4.74 -26.52
C GLY A 368 -9.35 -4.62 -27.14
N GLU A 369 -9.05 -5.48 -28.10
CA GLU A 369 -7.69 -5.63 -28.66
C GLU A 369 -7.21 -4.45 -29.52
N LYS A 370 -8.13 -3.62 -30.04
CA LYS A 370 -7.83 -2.44 -30.88
C LYS A 370 -6.98 -1.38 -30.19
N VAL A 371 -6.83 -1.46 -28.87
CA VAL A 371 -5.97 -0.56 -28.09
C VAL A 371 -4.50 -0.99 -28.06
N ALA A 372 -4.12 -2.07 -28.77
CA ALA A 372 -2.74 -2.53 -28.86
C ALA A 372 -1.73 -1.42 -29.26
N PRO A 373 -1.98 -0.58 -30.27
CA PRO A 373 -1.07 0.52 -30.62
C PRO A 373 -0.88 1.54 -29.50
N LEU A 374 -1.90 1.74 -28.64
CA LEU A 374 -1.84 2.67 -27.51
C LEU A 374 -0.96 2.11 -26.39
N GLN A 375 -1.02 0.80 -26.14
CA GLN A 375 -0.12 0.14 -25.20
C GLN A 375 1.35 0.21 -25.64
N VAL A 376 1.63 0.13 -26.94
CA VAL A 376 2.99 0.33 -27.48
C VAL A 376 3.48 1.74 -27.21
N GLN A 377 2.68 2.76 -27.53
CA GLN A 377 3.05 4.15 -27.26
C GLN A 377 3.31 4.40 -25.77
N LEU A 378 2.53 3.75 -24.91
CA LEU A 378 2.70 3.83 -23.48
C LEU A 378 4.01 3.17 -23.02
N LEU A 379 4.32 1.98 -23.51
CA LEU A 379 5.59 1.30 -23.24
C LEU A 379 6.78 2.14 -23.72
N GLU A 380 6.76 2.63 -24.97
CA GLU A 380 7.83 3.50 -25.48
C GLU A 380 8.03 4.77 -24.62
N LYS A 381 6.95 5.37 -24.11
CA LYS A 381 7.02 6.52 -23.20
C LYS A 381 7.74 6.22 -21.88
N ILE A 382 7.66 4.98 -21.39
CA ILE A 382 8.24 4.58 -20.10
C ILE A 382 9.58 3.84 -20.24
N LYS A 383 10.04 3.58 -21.48
CA LYS A 383 11.25 2.82 -21.79
C LYS A 383 12.48 3.29 -21.01
N SER A 384 12.72 4.60 -20.93
CA SER A 384 13.87 5.15 -20.22
C SER A 384 13.83 4.85 -18.72
N GLU A 385 12.66 4.94 -18.11
CA GLU A 385 12.48 4.68 -16.68
C GLU A 385 12.53 3.19 -16.38
N PHE A 386 11.99 2.36 -17.27
CA PHE A 386 12.15 0.92 -17.21
C PHE A 386 13.63 0.51 -17.24
N PHE A 387 14.43 1.05 -18.17
CA PHE A 387 15.86 0.78 -18.23
C PHE A 387 16.62 1.28 -17.02
N LYS A 388 16.29 2.45 -16.48
CA LYS A 388 16.86 2.92 -15.21
C LYS A 388 16.52 1.97 -14.07
N ALA A 389 15.26 1.52 -13.98
CA ALA A 389 14.80 0.57 -12.97
C ALA A 389 15.40 -0.84 -13.15
N ALA A 390 15.80 -1.21 -14.36
CA ALA A 390 16.53 -2.45 -14.64
C ALA A 390 18.05 -2.34 -14.36
N GLY A 391 18.52 -1.20 -13.84
CA GLY A 391 19.93 -0.97 -13.55
C GLY A 391 20.80 -0.65 -14.76
N ASN A 392 20.22 -0.48 -15.97
CA ASN A 392 21.02 -0.22 -17.18
C ASN A 392 21.92 1.01 -17.00
N GLY A 393 21.45 2.07 -16.35
CA GLY A 393 22.23 3.30 -16.14
C GLY A 393 23.47 3.13 -15.26
N GLU A 394 23.53 2.07 -14.45
CA GLU A 394 24.61 1.79 -13.51
C GLU A 394 25.61 0.75 -14.07
N MET A 395 25.24 0.03 -15.14
CA MET A 395 26.10 -0.94 -15.83
C MET A 395 27.12 -0.27 -16.77
N PRO A 396 28.30 -0.88 -17.01
CA PRO A 396 29.22 -0.44 -18.07
C PRO A 396 28.58 -0.48 -19.47
N PRO A 397 28.94 0.43 -20.40
CA PRO A 397 28.41 0.43 -21.77
C PRO A 397 28.54 -0.88 -22.55
N GLU A 398 29.64 -1.58 -22.32
CA GLU A 398 30.02 -2.85 -22.95
C GLU A 398 29.41 -4.09 -22.29
N ASP A 399 28.63 -3.92 -21.21
CA ASP A 399 28.01 -5.06 -20.52
C ASP A 399 26.99 -5.78 -21.44
N PRO A 400 27.19 -7.06 -21.77
CA PRO A 400 26.27 -7.82 -22.65
C PRO A 400 24.83 -7.85 -22.11
N ASN A 401 24.65 -7.65 -20.81
CA ASN A 401 23.36 -7.55 -20.15
C ASN A 401 22.51 -6.37 -20.65
N ARG A 402 23.13 -5.24 -21.02
CA ARG A 402 22.40 -4.07 -21.55
C ARG A 402 21.69 -4.41 -22.85
N ALA A 403 22.39 -5.10 -23.76
CA ALA A 403 21.82 -5.52 -25.04
C ALA A 403 20.70 -6.55 -24.85
N GLN A 404 20.81 -7.43 -23.86
CA GLN A 404 19.77 -8.41 -23.54
C GLN A 404 18.49 -7.76 -23.01
N ILE A 405 18.61 -6.78 -22.08
CA ILE A 405 17.45 -6.02 -21.58
C ILE A 405 16.76 -5.27 -22.72
N GLU A 406 17.54 -4.63 -23.60
CA GLU A 406 16.98 -3.89 -24.73
C GLU A 406 16.26 -4.83 -25.71
N LEU A 407 16.87 -5.96 -26.07
CA LEU A 407 16.26 -6.97 -26.93
C LEU A 407 14.99 -7.56 -26.31
N PHE A 408 15.01 -7.83 -25.00
CA PHE A 408 13.83 -8.27 -24.26
C PHE A 408 12.69 -7.24 -24.39
N TYR A 409 12.99 -5.97 -24.13
CA TYR A 409 12.00 -4.90 -24.16
C TYR A 409 11.42 -4.69 -25.56
N GLN A 410 12.25 -4.75 -26.60
CA GLN A 410 11.80 -4.67 -27.99
C GLN A 410 10.88 -5.84 -28.36
N LYS A 411 11.20 -7.06 -27.95
CA LYS A 411 10.33 -8.22 -28.19
C LYS A 411 9.00 -8.12 -27.43
N LEU A 412 9.03 -7.66 -26.18
CA LEU A 412 7.83 -7.41 -25.40
C LEU A 412 6.93 -6.38 -26.11
N ILE A 413 7.48 -5.25 -26.55
CA ILE A 413 6.74 -4.25 -27.31
C ILE A 413 6.15 -4.83 -28.59
N SER A 414 6.89 -5.66 -29.33
CA SER A 414 6.39 -6.30 -30.56
C SER A 414 5.15 -7.18 -30.30
N VAL A 415 5.19 -7.96 -29.22
CA VAL A 415 4.07 -8.82 -28.80
C VAL A 415 2.90 -7.98 -28.29
N VAL A 416 3.17 -6.98 -27.44
CA VAL A 416 2.16 -6.03 -26.99
C VAL A 416 1.66 -5.14 -28.12
N GLY A 417 2.35 -5.00 -29.24
CA GLY A 417 1.87 -4.20 -30.38
C GLY A 417 0.85 -4.91 -31.25
N ARG A 418 0.70 -6.22 -31.10
CA ARG A 418 -0.16 -7.03 -31.94
C ARG A 418 -1.57 -7.10 -31.38
N GLU A 419 -2.57 -6.99 -32.26
CA GLU A 419 -3.95 -7.35 -31.97
C GLU A 419 -4.10 -8.88 -32.02
N TYR A 420 -4.71 -9.46 -30.99
CA TYR A 420 -5.01 -10.89 -30.92
C TYR A 420 -6.51 -11.14 -31.09
N GLY A 421 -6.93 -12.41 -31.14
CA GLY A 421 -8.35 -12.76 -31.27
C GLY A 421 -9.17 -12.33 -30.06
N ASP A 422 -8.58 -12.44 -28.86
CA ASP A 422 -9.16 -11.99 -27.60
C ASP A 422 -8.07 -11.73 -26.55
N TYR A 423 -8.51 -11.25 -25.37
CA TYR A 423 -7.64 -10.95 -24.25
C TYR A 423 -6.91 -12.19 -23.70
N GLN A 424 -7.52 -13.37 -23.76
CA GLN A 424 -6.90 -14.60 -23.26
C GLN A 424 -5.74 -15.03 -24.17
N GLU A 425 -5.91 -14.92 -25.48
CA GLU A 425 -4.81 -15.12 -26.44
C GLU A 425 -3.69 -14.11 -26.19
N PHE A 426 -4.02 -12.82 -26.02
CA PHE A 426 -3.03 -11.79 -25.70
C PHE A 426 -2.22 -12.15 -24.45
N ILE A 427 -2.87 -12.48 -23.33
CA ILE A 427 -2.18 -12.85 -22.09
C ILE A 427 -1.34 -14.11 -22.26
N ALA A 428 -1.84 -15.13 -22.97
CA ALA A 428 -1.07 -16.34 -23.24
C ALA A 428 0.23 -16.05 -24.03
N ARG A 429 0.23 -15.01 -24.88
CA ARG A 429 1.39 -14.59 -25.68
C ARG A 429 2.37 -13.71 -24.91
N VAL A 430 1.88 -12.92 -23.95
CA VAL A 430 2.70 -12.09 -23.06
C VAL A 430 3.35 -12.92 -21.95
N ALA A 431 2.67 -13.96 -21.45
CA ALA A 431 3.12 -14.76 -20.31
C ALA A 431 4.56 -15.30 -20.41
N PRO A 432 5.07 -15.80 -21.57
CA PRO A 432 6.47 -16.22 -21.70
C PRO A 432 7.47 -15.08 -21.45
N PHE A 433 7.14 -13.84 -21.82
CA PHE A 433 8.00 -12.68 -21.60
C PHE A 433 8.00 -12.26 -20.14
N ILE A 434 6.85 -12.29 -19.50
CA ILE A 434 6.75 -12.02 -18.06
C ILE A 434 7.54 -13.08 -17.27
N ARG A 435 7.44 -14.36 -17.64
CA ARG A 435 8.27 -15.42 -17.05
C ARG A 435 9.77 -15.19 -17.28
N ALA A 436 10.18 -14.89 -18.52
CA ALA A 436 11.57 -14.58 -18.83
C ALA A 436 12.08 -13.35 -18.06
N ALA A 437 11.24 -12.33 -17.84
CA ALA A 437 11.59 -11.17 -17.04
C ALA A 437 11.84 -11.49 -15.56
N ARG A 438 11.19 -12.53 -15.05
CA ARG A 438 11.40 -13.02 -13.69
C ARG A 438 12.69 -13.84 -13.58
N GLU A 439 13.09 -14.48 -14.68
CA GLU A 439 14.32 -15.28 -14.81
C GLU A 439 15.60 -14.46 -15.05
N PHE A 440 15.56 -13.12 -15.09
CA PHE A 440 16.77 -12.32 -15.24
C PHE A 440 17.78 -12.58 -14.08
N PRO A 441 19.09 -12.78 -14.38
CA PRO A 441 20.14 -13.14 -13.42
C PRO A 441 20.24 -12.33 -12.12
N GLU A 442 20.86 -12.90 -11.08
CA GLU A 442 21.20 -12.29 -9.76
C GLU A 442 21.74 -10.86 -9.83
N GLN A 443 22.58 -10.55 -10.81
CA GLN A 443 23.15 -9.21 -11.00
C GLN A 443 22.13 -8.13 -11.41
N PHE A 444 20.90 -8.53 -11.79
CA PHE A 444 19.75 -7.65 -11.98
C PHE A 444 18.85 -7.59 -10.72
N LYS A 445 19.06 -8.45 -9.71
CA LYS A 445 18.18 -8.64 -8.55
C LYS A 445 18.26 -7.55 -7.49
N ALA A 446 19.24 -6.65 -7.55
CA ALA A 446 19.33 -5.50 -6.63
C ALA A 446 18.09 -4.57 -6.70
N LEU A 447 17.19 -4.77 -7.67
CA LEU A 447 16.00 -3.93 -7.95
C LEU A 447 14.68 -4.74 -8.06
N ASN A 448 14.66 -6.02 -7.66
CA ASN A 448 13.57 -6.96 -7.99
C ASN A 448 12.34 -6.98 -7.06
N ALA A 449 12.27 -6.13 -6.04
CA ALA A 449 11.03 -5.90 -5.30
C ALA A 449 10.80 -4.42 -5.08
N PHE A 450 9.58 -4.01 -5.38
CA PHE A 450 9.08 -2.70 -5.07
C PHE A 450 7.67 -2.83 -4.48
N MET A 451 7.36 -2.01 -3.49
CA MET A 451 6.06 -1.83 -2.86
C MET A 451 5.52 -0.46 -3.27
N PRO A 452 5.18 -0.25 -4.56
CA PRO A 452 4.51 0.97 -4.95
C PRO A 452 3.15 1.07 -4.27
N PRO A 453 2.61 2.29 -4.06
CA PRO A 453 1.23 2.44 -3.58
C PRO A 453 0.19 1.73 -4.46
N HIS A 454 0.41 1.66 -5.78
CA HIS A 454 -0.49 0.96 -6.70
C HIS A 454 -0.40 -0.58 -6.62
N CYS A 455 0.61 -1.15 -5.93
CA CYS A 455 0.65 -2.60 -5.69
C CYS A 455 -0.61 -3.07 -4.96
N PHE A 456 -0.99 -2.37 -3.89
CA PHE A 456 -2.21 -2.68 -3.14
C PHE A 456 -3.49 -2.57 -3.99
N LEU A 457 -3.55 -1.64 -4.94
CA LEU A 457 -4.68 -1.50 -5.86
C LEU A 457 -4.78 -2.69 -6.81
N ALA A 458 -3.66 -3.11 -7.40
CA ALA A 458 -3.62 -4.27 -8.27
C ALA A 458 -4.07 -5.53 -7.52
N ARG A 459 -3.55 -5.76 -6.30
CA ARG A 459 -3.95 -6.91 -5.47
C ARG A 459 -5.43 -6.86 -5.07
N ALA A 460 -5.98 -5.67 -4.81
CA ALA A 460 -7.41 -5.51 -4.57
C ALA A 460 -8.27 -5.81 -5.81
N ARG A 461 -7.83 -5.38 -7.00
CA ARG A 461 -8.50 -5.71 -8.26
C ARG A 461 -8.47 -7.21 -8.54
N GLU A 462 -7.32 -7.85 -8.38
CA GLU A 462 -7.17 -9.32 -8.50
C GLU A 462 -8.15 -10.05 -7.56
N TYR A 463 -8.22 -9.62 -6.30
CA TYR A 463 -9.12 -10.20 -5.32
C TYR A 463 -10.60 -10.03 -5.69
N LEU A 464 -11.01 -8.84 -6.16
CA LEU A 464 -12.38 -8.58 -6.63
C LEU A 464 -12.75 -9.41 -7.87
N GLN A 465 -11.77 -9.69 -8.74
CA GLN A 465 -11.95 -10.50 -9.94
C GLN A 465 -11.89 -12.02 -9.67
N GLY A 466 -11.66 -12.43 -8.41
CA GLY A 466 -11.51 -13.85 -8.06
C GLY A 466 -10.24 -14.49 -8.63
N LYS A 467 -9.23 -13.69 -9.00
CA LYS A 467 -7.92 -14.18 -9.46
C LYS A 467 -7.14 -14.80 -8.29
N PRO A 468 -6.17 -15.69 -8.56
CA PRO A 468 -5.30 -16.23 -7.52
C PRO A 468 -4.65 -15.12 -6.70
N ARG A 469 -4.61 -15.30 -5.38
CA ARG A 469 -3.99 -14.31 -4.47
C ARG A 469 -2.49 -14.32 -4.68
N GLN A 470 -1.86 -13.19 -4.43
CA GLN A 470 -0.41 -13.02 -4.50
C GLN A 470 0.11 -12.65 -3.11
N GLY A 471 0.22 -13.70 -2.27
CA GLY A 471 0.43 -13.61 -0.83
C GLY A 471 -0.72 -14.22 -0.01
N ILE A 472 -0.58 -14.23 1.31
CA ILE A 472 -1.60 -14.82 2.20
C ILE A 472 -2.86 -13.96 2.29
N LEU A 473 -2.70 -12.64 2.34
CA LEU A 473 -3.81 -11.71 2.55
C LEU A 473 -4.51 -11.40 1.23
N GLY A 474 -5.84 -11.45 1.25
CA GLY A 474 -6.69 -10.79 0.26
C GLY A 474 -6.85 -9.30 0.58
N TRP A 475 -7.59 -8.58 -0.26
CA TRP A 475 -7.79 -7.14 -0.12
C TRP A 475 -9.23 -6.73 -0.41
N GLN A 476 -9.96 -6.33 0.62
CA GLN A 476 -11.32 -5.83 0.51
C GLN A 476 -11.30 -4.33 0.21
N TYR A 477 -12.00 -3.95 -0.87
CA TYR A 477 -12.29 -2.55 -1.16
C TYR A 477 -13.32 -1.99 -0.17
N LEU A 478 -12.93 -0.94 0.58
CA LEU A 478 -13.83 -0.25 1.50
C LEU A 478 -14.56 0.91 0.81
N GLY A 479 -13.83 1.78 0.11
CA GLY A 479 -14.39 2.97 -0.53
C GLY A 479 -13.35 3.99 -0.98
N HIS A 480 -13.81 5.00 -1.72
CA HIS A 480 -13.07 6.20 -2.05
C HIS A 480 -13.25 7.27 -0.97
N GLY A 481 -12.17 7.68 -0.33
CA GLY A 481 -12.13 8.79 0.61
C GLY A 481 -12.02 10.13 -0.10
N LEU A 482 -12.99 11.03 0.13
CA LEU A 482 -12.96 12.41 -0.33
C LEU A 482 -13.17 13.38 0.83
N HIS A 483 -12.63 14.59 0.67
CA HIS A 483 -12.87 15.63 1.65
C HIS A 483 -14.37 15.97 1.70
N ARG A 484 -14.92 16.13 2.90
CA ARG A 484 -16.36 16.39 3.12
C ARG A 484 -16.90 17.55 2.29
N SER A 485 -16.08 18.58 2.03
CA SER A 485 -16.47 19.72 1.19
C SER A 485 -16.80 19.37 -0.27
N LEU A 486 -16.43 18.18 -0.75
CA LEU A 486 -16.68 17.71 -2.12
C LEU A 486 -17.86 16.76 -2.21
N LEU A 487 -18.55 16.54 -1.09
CA LEU A 487 -19.60 15.57 -0.94
C LEU A 487 -20.90 16.27 -0.51
N LYS A 488 -22.02 15.65 -0.85
CA LYS A 488 -23.34 15.98 -0.31
C LYS A 488 -23.96 14.72 0.31
N PRO A 489 -24.81 14.83 1.34
CA PRO A 489 -25.54 13.67 1.88
C PRO A 489 -26.40 13.02 0.78
N ARG A 490 -26.52 11.69 0.82
CA ARG A 490 -27.57 10.97 0.07
C ARG A 490 -28.93 11.27 0.69
N GLU A 491 -29.89 11.62 -0.15
CA GLU A 491 -31.29 11.83 0.24
C GLU A 491 -32.00 10.51 0.57
#